data_AF-A0A3C0U984-F1
#
_entry.id   AF-A0A3C0U984-F1
#
_cell.length_a   1.000
_cell.length_b   1.000
_cell.length_c   1.000
_cell.angle_alpha   90.00
_cell.angle_beta   90.00
_cell.angle_gamma   90.00
#
_symmetry.space_group_name_H-M   'P 1'
#
loop_
_entity.id
_entity.type
_entity.pdbx_description
1 polymer ?
#
loop_
_entity_poly.entity_id
_entity_poly.type
_entity_poly.pdbx_seq_one_letter_code
_entity_poly.pdbx_strand_id
1 'polypeptide(L)'
;LDLAETNTWLASKGAEPVSDLREASENPIVRAEVERAVNKANELASRAESIRKFEIVPDEFTEENGLVTPSMKARRQAVMDHYRTLIDTVIYVPRKQ
;
A
#
# COMPACT_ATOMS: atom_id res chain seq x y z
N LEU A 1 6.02 -5.31 1.45
CA LEU A 1 6.76 -4.77 2.61
C LEU A 1 7.64 -5.90 3.13
N ASP A 2 8.87 -5.62 3.55
CA ASP A 2 9.68 -6.59 4.29
C ASP A 2 9.51 -6.35 5.79
N LEU A 3 9.21 -7.40 6.55
CA LEU A 3 8.89 -7.27 7.98
C LEU A 3 10.11 -6.84 8.80
N ALA A 4 11.29 -7.37 8.50
CA ALA A 4 12.51 -7.09 9.25
C ALA A 4 12.98 -5.64 9.03
N GLU A 5 12.96 -5.18 7.78
CA GLU A 5 13.27 -3.78 7.44
C GLU A 5 12.22 -2.83 8.05
N THR A 6 10.94 -3.18 7.96
CA THR A 6 9.86 -2.36 8.53
C THR A 6 10.03 -2.22 10.05
N ASN A 7 10.32 -3.31 10.76
CA ASN A 7 10.54 -3.28 12.21
C ASN A 7 11.81 -2.51 12.60
N THR A 8 12.88 -2.62 11.81
CA THR A 8 14.09 -1.83 12.01
C THR A 8 13.80 -0.34 11.87
N TRP A 9 13.01 0.03 10.86
CA TRP A 9 12.60 1.41 10.65
C TRP A 9 11.64 1.91 11.74
N LEU A 10 10.67 1.10 12.17
CA LEU A 10 9.75 1.43 13.28
C LEU A 10 10.52 1.72 14.58
N ALA A 11 11.51 0.88 14.91
CA ALA A 11 12.38 1.12 16.06
C ALA A 11 13.13 2.47 15.94
N SER A 12 13.60 2.84 14.75
CA SER A 12 14.24 4.15 14.50
C SER A 12 13.29 5.35 14.71
N LYS A 13 11.98 5.11 14.65
CA LYS A 13 10.92 6.10 14.94
C LYS A 13 10.44 6.05 16.40
N GLY A 14 11.02 5.18 17.23
CA GLY A 14 10.64 4.99 18.62
C GLY A 14 9.36 4.17 18.82
N ALA A 15 8.97 3.38 17.81
CA ALA A 15 7.80 2.52 17.85
C ALA A 15 8.17 1.07 18.17
N GLU A 16 7.21 0.33 18.73
CA GLU A 16 7.38 -1.10 18.94
C GLU A 16 7.35 -1.86 17.60
N PRO A 17 8.16 -2.93 17.44
CA PRO A 17 8.06 -3.84 16.32
C PRO A 17 6.68 -4.51 16.26
N VAL A 18 6.21 -4.77 15.05
CA VAL A 18 4.97 -5.50 14.78
C VAL A 18 5.26 -6.97 14.50
N SER A 19 4.26 -7.84 14.72
CA SER A 19 4.43 -9.29 14.58
C SER A 19 4.36 -9.79 13.13
N ASP A 20 3.63 -9.09 12.27
CA ASP A 20 3.45 -9.46 10.87
C ASP A 20 3.17 -8.26 9.95
N LEU A 21 3.11 -8.52 8.64
CA LEU A 21 2.88 -7.48 7.63
C LEU A 21 1.47 -6.89 7.64
N ARG A 22 0.48 -7.61 8.18
CA ARG A 22 -0.89 -7.10 8.32
C ARG A 22 -0.92 -6.02 9.38
N GLU A 23 -0.33 -6.28 10.53
CA GLU A 23 -0.18 -5.28 11.58
C GLU A 23 0.67 -4.10 11.08
N ALA A 24 1.74 -4.37 10.31
CA ALA A 24 2.52 -3.32 9.66
C ALA A 24 1.68 -2.44 8.72
N SER A 25 0.79 -3.04 7.91
CA SER A 25 -0.05 -2.31 6.95
C SER A 25 -1.09 -1.41 7.62
N GLU A 26 -1.56 -1.80 8.81
CA GLU A 26 -2.54 -1.07 9.61
C GLU A 26 -1.88 -0.07 10.57
N ASN A 27 -0.56 -0.15 10.75
CA ASN A 27 0.18 0.68 11.69
C ASN A 27 0.13 2.17 11.27
N PRO A 28 -0.31 3.08 12.17
CA PRO A 28 -0.48 4.49 11.84
C PRO A 28 0.84 5.20 11.50
N ILE A 29 1.97 4.75 12.04
CA ILE A 29 3.30 5.32 11.77
C ILE A 29 3.75 4.97 10.36
N VAL A 30 3.56 3.71 9.95
CA VAL A 30 3.82 3.25 8.57
C VAL A 30 2.92 4.01 7.60
N ARG A 31 1.61 4.08 7.88
CA ARG A 31 0.65 4.80 7.05
C ARG A 31 1.01 6.28 6.89
N ALA A 32 1.44 6.95 7.96
CA ALA A 32 1.85 8.35 7.91
C ALA A 32 3.12 8.59 7.08
N GLU A 33 4.07 7.64 7.06
CA GLU A 33 5.24 7.73 6.18
C GLU A 33 4.84 7.57 4.71
N VAL A 34 4.00 6.58 4.40
CA VAL A 34 3.50 6.40 3.03
C VAL A 34 2.70 7.63 2.58
N GLU A 35 1.88 8.22 3.45
CA GLU A 35 1.15 9.45 3.18
C GLU A 35 2.09 10.63 2.87
N ARG A 36 3.20 10.78 3.60
CA ARG A 36 4.22 11.78 3.28
C ARG A 36 4.82 11.57 1.88
N ALA A 37 5.16 10.33 1.53
CA ALA A 37 5.71 10.01 0.23
C ALA A 37 4.70 10.26 -0.91
N VAL A 38 3.43 9.89 -0.70
CA VAL A 38 2.33 10.16 -1.65
C VAL A 38 2.11 11.65 -1.83
N ASN A 39 2.12 12.45 -0.76
CA ASN A 39 1.97 13.89 -0.84
C ASN A 39 3.10 14.53 -1.63
N LYS A 40 4.35 14.12 -1.37
CA LYS A 40 5.52 14.57 -2.14
C LYS A 40 5.43 14.19 -3.63
N ALA A 41 4.92 12.99 -3.95
CA ALA A 41 4.71 12.59 -5.34
C ALA A 41 3.61 13.43 -6.01
N ASN A 42 2.54 13.76 -5.28
CA ASN A 42 1.44 14.59 -5.77
C ASN A 42 1.86 16.03 -6.07
N GLU A 43 2.87 16.58 -5.39
CA GLU A 43 3.42 17.91 -5.71
C GLU A 43 3.98 18.00 -7.13
N LEU A 44 4.41 16.87 -7.71
CA LEU A 44 4.96 16.79 -9.06
C LEU A 44 3.90 16.40 -10.11
N ALA A 45 2.68 16.07 -9.68
CA ALA A 45 1.62 15.57 -10.53
C ALA A 45 0.58 16.66 -10.81
N SER A 46 -0.03 16.64 -12.00
CA SER A 46 -1.21 17.46 -12.25
C SER A 46 -2.38 17.01 -11.38
N ARG A 47 -3.38 17.88 -11.17
CA ARG A 47 -4.60 17.54 -10.39
C ARG A 47 -5.35 16.31 -10.92
N ALA A 48 -5.24 16.03 -12.23
CA ALA A 48 -5.87 14.87 -12.85
C ALA A 48 -5.10 13.57 -12.55
N GLU A 49 -3.78 13.67 -12.35
CA GLU A 49 -2.87 12.55 -12.10
C GLU A 49 -2.60 12.31 -10.61
N SER A 50 -2.95 13.26 -9.73
CA SER A 50 -2.74 13.12 -8.29
C SER A 50 -3.46 11.91 -7.71
N ILE A 51 -2.77 11.19 -6.83
CA ILE A 51 -3.29 10.09 -6.03
C ILE A 51 -4.24 10.66 -4.98
N ARG A 52 -5.53 10.30 -5.08
CA ARG A 52 -6.59 10.80 -4.17
C ARG A 52 -6.84 9.90 -2.97
N LYS A 53 -6.57 8.61 -3.13
CA LYS A 53 -6.75 7.59 -2.09
C LYS A 53 -5.78 6.45 -2.38
N PHE A 54 -5.22 5.87 -1.32
CA PHE A 54 -4.35 4.71 -1.37
C PHE A 54 -4.68 3.79 -0.19
N GLU A 55 -4.29 2.53 -0.31
CA GLU A 55 -4.39 1.53 0.74
C GLU A 55 -3.10 0.71 0.76
N ILE A 56 -2.64 0.31 1.94
CA ILE A 56 -1.44 -0.52 2.10
C ILE A 56 -1.92 -1.96 2.29
N VAL A 57 -1.45 -2.87 1.44
CA VAL A 57 -1.80 -4.30 1.54
C VAL A 57 -0.62 -5.09 2.10
N PRO A 58 -0.87 -6.12 2.92
CA PRO A 58 0.19 -6.92 3.51
C PRO A 58 0.80 -7.94 2.54
N ASP A 59 0.09 -8.28 1.46
CA ASP A 59 0.55 -9.30 0.53
C ASP A 59 1.69 -8.78 -0.36
N GLU A 60 2.62 -9.67 -0.68
CA GLU A 60 3.65 -9.41 -1.66
C GLU A 60 3.17 -9.71 -3.08
N PHE A 61 3.59 -8.90 -4.04
CA PHE A 61 3.27 -9.13 -5.45
C PHE A 61 4.39 -9.95 -6.08
N THR A 62 4.13 -11.23 -6.31
CA THR A 62 5.14 -12.17 -6.82
C THR A 62 4.73 -12.75 -8.18
N GLU A 63 5.69 -13.35 -8.88
CA GLU A 63 5.37 -14.08 -10.11
C GLU A 63 4.55 -15.33 -9.80
N GLU A 64 4.85 -16.00 -8.69
CA GLU A 64 4.21 -17.24 -8.25
C GLU A 64 2.70 -17.06 -7.99
N ASN A 65 2.31 -15.96 -7.34
CA ASN A 65 0.89 -15.64 -7.14
C ASN A 65 0.24 -14.97 -8.37
N GLY A 66 0.99 -14.78 -9.45
CA GLY A 66 0.52 -14.22 -10.71
C GLY A 66 0.21 -12.73 -10.67
N LEU A 67 0.52 -12.01 -9.59
CA LEU A 67 0.24 -10.58 -9.49
C LEU A 67 1.22 -9.74 -10.31
N VAL A 68 2.41 -10.26 -10.62
CA VAL A 68 3.38 -9.63 -11.53
C VAL A 68 3.78 -10.52 -12.71
N THR A 69 4.33 -9.90 -13.75
CA THR A 69 5.00 -10.57 -14.86
C THR A 69 6.39 -11.05 -14.44
N PRO A 70 7.05 -11.95 -15.20
CA PRO A 70 8.45 -12.32 -14.95
C PRO A 70 9.40 -11.10 -15.00
N SER A 71 8.97 -10.02 -15.66
CA SER A 71 9.64 -8.72 -15.71
C SER A 71 9.22 -7.75 -14.59
N MET A 72 8.62 -8.24 -13.51
CA MET A 72 8.18 -7.48 -12.32
C MET A 72 7.16 -6.36 -12.60
N LYS A 73 6.39 -6.45 -13.70
CA LYS A 73 5.29 -5.52 -13.97
C LYS A 73 3.99 -6.04 -13.38
N ALA A 74 3.21 -5.18 -12.73
CA ALA A 74 1.90 -5.56 -12.20
C ALA A 74 0.95 -6.05 -13.31
N ARG A 75 0.33 -7.21 -13.10
CA ARG A 75 -0.73 -7.73 -13.95
C ARG A 75 -2.06 -7.12 -13.52
N ARG A 76 -2.41 -5.99 -14.13
CA ARG A 76 -3.60 -5.19 -13.74
C ARG A 76 -4.84 -6.03 -13.48
N GLN A 77 -5.21 -6.95 -14.38
CA GLN A 77 -6.41 -7.77 -14.21
C GLN A 77 -6.35 -8.66 -12.97
N ALA A 78 -5.22 -9.37 -12.76
CA ALA A 78 -5.04 -10.23 -11.59
C ALA A 78 -5.08 -9.44 -10.28
N VAL A 79 -4.43 -8.28 -10.22
CA VAL A 79 -4.47 -7.38 -9.04
C VAL A 79 -5.89 -6.88 -8.78
N MET A 80 -6.61 -6.46 -9.83
CA MET A 80 -8.00 -6.00 -9.70
C MET A 80 -8.94 -7.09 -9.20
N ASP A 81 -8.74 -8.33 -9.64
CA ASP A 81 -9.57 -9.46 -9.25
C ASP A 81 -9.25 -9.90 -7.80
N HIS A 82 -7.97 -9.97 -7.44
CA HIS A 82 -7.51 -10.33 -6.09
C HIS A 82 -7.96 -9.33 -5.04
N TYR A 83 -7.89 -8.02 -5.33
CA TYR A 83 -8.30 -6.96 -4.40
C TYR A 83 -9.69 -6.39 -4.66
N ARG A 84 -10.54 -7.07 -5.45
CA ARG A 84 -11.85 -6.54 -5.85
C ARG A 84 -12.65 -5.98 -4.66
N THR A 85 -12.80 -6.79 -3.62
CA THR A 85 -13.54 -6.40 -2.42
C THR A 85 -12.94 -5.17 -1.76
N LEU A 86 -11.62 -5.11 -1.59
CA LEU A 86 -10.94 -3.96 -0.99
C LEU A 86 -11.09 -2.70 -1.85
N ILE A 87 -10.96 -2.85 -3.17
CA ILE A 87 -11.13 -1.73 -4.11
C ILE A 87 -12.56 -1.18 -4.03
N ASP A 88 -13.56 -2.05 -4.04
CA ASP A 88 -14.96 -1.64 -4.01
C ASP A 88 -15.37 -1.04 -2.66
N THR A 89 -14.83 -1.57 -1.55
CA THR A 89 -15.23 -1.20 -0.18
C THR A 89 -14.32 -0.21 0.51
N VAL A 90 -13.15 0.09 -0.04
CA VAL A 90 -12.23 1.08 0.51
C VAL A 90 -11.96 2.15 -0.54
N ILE A 91 -11.50 1.80 -1.73
CA ILE A 91 -11.05 2.80 -2.72
C ILE A 91 -12.23 3.53 -3.38
N TYR A 92 -13.24 2.80 -3.85
CA TYR A 92 -14.39 3.34 -4.58
C TYR A 92 -15.62 3.60 -3.73
N VAL A 93 -15.52 3.54 -2.39
CA VAL A 93 -16.66 3.86 -1.52
C VAL A 93 -17.19 5.23 -1.91
N PRO A 94 -18.45 5.31 -2.39
CA PRO A 94 -19.06 6.60 -2.65
C PRO A 94 -19.11 7.33 -1.31
N ARG A 95 -18.60 8.56 -1.26
CA ARG A 95 -18.74 9.41 -0.07
C ARG A 95 -20.20 9.36 0.36
N LYS A 96 -20.48 8.86 1.58
CA LYS A 96 -21.81 8.99 2.18
C LYS A 96 -22.15 10.49 2.15
N GLN A 97 -23.27 10.82 1.50
CA GLN A 97 -23.86 12.16 1.52
C GLN A 97 -24.30 12.52 2.93
#